data_AF-A0A4Z1GP96-F1
#
_entry.id   AF-A0A4Z1GP96-F1
#
_cell.length_a   1.000
_cell.length_b   1.000
_cell.length_c   1.000
_cell.angle_alpha   90.00
_cell.angle_beta   90.00
_cell.angle_gamma   90.00
#
_symmetry.space_group_name_H-M   'P 1'
#
loop_
_entity.id
_entity.type
_entity.pdbx_description
1 polymer ?
#
loop_
_entity_poly.entity_id
_entity_poly.type
_entity_poly.pdbx_seq_one_letter_code
_entity_poly.pdbx_strand_id
1 'polypeptide(L)'
;MTSPIASQSAKGPISEFPAGDLRNSIRLMTTHNEESKGIFLPTDHGDHHKIMVNGHAVASIIYPTSGNPANLQNDADIKYARENEPIINIKNGTVVGLVDFAPGLDSPMHRDMSLDYGIVIECELEITLDSGESRIMRPGDVSV
;
A
#
# COMPACT_ATOMS: atom_id res chain seq x y z
N MET A 1 -36.15 25.03 -2.64
CA MET A 1 -34.97 24.88 -3.52
C MET A 1 -33.80 25.54 -2.82
N THR A 2 -32.88 24.75 -2.28
CA THR A 2 -31.56 25.19 -1.82
C THR A 2 -30.60 24.08 -2.22
N SER A 3 -29.71 24.40 -3.16
CA SER A 3 -28.73 23.48 -3.74
C SER A 3 -27.86 22.80 -2.68
N PRO A 4 -27.44 21.54 -2.89
CA PRO A 4 -26.32 20.99 -2.15
C PRO A 4 -25.03 21.62 -2.71
N ILE A 5 -24.28 22.34 -1.88
CA ILE A 5 -22.87 22.60 -2.15
C ILE A 5 -22.17 21.28 -1.86
N ALA A 6 -21.94 20.48 -2.91
CA ALA A 6 -20.86 19.51 -2.87
C ALA A 6 -19.58 20.33 -2.72
N SER A 7 -19.06 20.43 -1.50
CA SER A 7 -17.67 20.81 -1.26
C SER A 7 -16.82 19.79 -2.02
N GLN A 8 -16.45 20.10 -3.26
CA GLN A 8 -15.29 19.45 -3.86
C GLN A 8 -14.13 19.83 -2.96
N SER A 9 -13.71 18.89 -2.09
CA SER A 9 -12.50 19.09 -1.30
C SER A 9 -11.38 19.44 -2.27
N ALA A 10 -10.54 20.42 -1.91
CA ALA A 10 -9.41 20.78 -2.74
C ALA A 10 -8.56 19.52 -3.02
N LYS A 11 -8.13 19.35 -4.28
CA LYS A 11 -7.21 18.27 -4.64
C LYS A 11 -5.95 18.41 -3.77
N GLY A 12 -5.52 17.33 -3.15
CA GLY A 12 -4.34 17.32 -2.29
C GLY A 12 -3.04 17.51 -3.08
N PRO A 13 -1.92 17.73 -2.36
CA PRO A 13 -0.65 18.06 -2.98
C PRO A 13 0.02 16.89 -3.70
N ILE A 14 -0.43 15.65 -3.47
CA ILE A 14 0.21 14.45 -4.00
C ILE A 14 -0.30 14.16 -5.42
N SER A 15 0.64 13.96 -6.34
CA SER A 15 0.34 13.72 -7.77
C SER A 15 1.07 12.51 -8.38
N GLU A 16 2.04 11.94 -7.67
CA GLU A 16 2.78 10.73 -8.05
C GLU A 16 3.19 9.96 -6.79
N PHE A 17 3.70 8.73 -6.97
CA PHE A 17 4.31 7.94 -5.91
C PHE A 17 5.84 7.98 -6.04
N PRO A 18 6.60 8.14 -4.94
CA PRO A 18 6.14 8.45 -3.59
C PRO A 18 5.67 9.91 -3.47
N ALA A 19 5.13 10.28 -2.31
CA ALA A 19 4.95 11.70 -2.00
C ALA A 19 6.29 12.45 -2.09
N GLY A 20 6.26 13.72 -2.53
CA GLY A 20 7.46 14.42 -3.02
C GLY A 20 8.58 14.67 -2.01
N ASP A 21 8.31 14.56 -0.71
CA ASP A 21 9.27 14.68 0.39
C ASP A 21 9.78 13.33 0.92
N LEU A 22 9.25 12.22 0.41
CA LEU A 22 9.65 10.87 0.79
C LEU A 22 10.60 10.25 -0.22
N ARG A 23 11.46 9.34 0.24
CA ARG A 23 12.37 8.61 -0.64
C ARG A 23 11.61 7.56 -1.47
N ASN A 24 12.12 7.29 -2.67
CA ASN A 24 11.67 6.15 -3.46
C ASN A 24 11.91 4.83 -2.70
N SER A 25 10.86 4.01 -2.58
CA SER A 25 10.98 2.63 -2.15
C SER A 25 11.66 1.79 -3.23
N ILE A 26 12.55 0.89 -2.84
CA ILE A 26 13.23 -0.03 -3.75
C ILE A 26 12.69 -1.43 -3.51
N ARG A 27 12.12 -2.07 -4.53
CA ARG A 27 11.64 -3.45 -4.48
C ARG A 27 12.76 -4.40 -4.92
N LEU A 28 13.16 -5.28 -4.00
CA LEU A 28 14.19 -6.30 -4.20
C LEU A 28 13.52 -7.68 -4.22
N MET A 29 13.24 -8.20 -5.41
CA MET A 29 12.61 -9.52 -5.56
C MET A 29 13.65 -10.61 -5.80
N THR A 30 13.39 -11.81 -5.28
CA THR A 30 14.26 -12.98 -5.44
C THR A 30 13.56 -14.08 -6.23
N THR A 31 14.36 -14.90 -6.92
CA THR A 31 13.92 -16.14 -7.58
C THR A 31 15.07 -17.17 -7.55
N HIS A 32 14.91 -18.31 -8.23
CA HIS A 32 15.97 -19.29 -8.45
C HIS A 32 16.35 -19.33 -9.93
N ASN A 33 17.65 -19.48 -10.21
CA ASN A 33 18.14 -19.72 -11.58
C ASN A 33 18.02 -21.21 -11.97
N GLU A 34 18.46 -21.57 -13.18
CA GLU A 34 18.43 -22.95 -13.71
C GLU A 34 19.24 -23.96 -12.86
N GLU A 35 20.19 -23.47 -12.05
CA GLU A 35 20.98 -24.29 -11.11
C GLU A 35 20.33 -24.42 -9.72
N SER A 36 19.07 -23.98 -9.56
CA SER A 36 18.37 -23.91 -8.27
C SER A 36 19.06 -23.02 -7.23
N LYS A 37 19.81 -21.99 -7.65
CA LYS A 37 20.43 -21.02 -6.75
C LYS A 37 19.58 -19.75 -6.65
N GLY A 38 19.41 -19.25 -5.42
CA GLY A 38 18.74 -17.99 -5.17
C GLY A 38 19.46 -16.80 -5.82
N ILE A 39 18.73 -15.98 -6.57
CA ILE A 39 19.21 -14.78 -7.26
C ILE A 39 18.22 -13.62 -7.07
N PHE A 40 18.67 -12.39 -7.30
CA PHE A 40 17.79 -11.24 -7.40
C PHE A 40 17.29 -11.06 -8.84
N LEU A 41 16.01 -10.69 -8.97
CA LEU A 41 15.51 -10.05 -10.19
C LEU A 41 16.02 -8.60 -10.28
N PRO A 42 15.94 -7.96 -11.47
CA PRO A 42 16.23 -6.54 -11.59
C PRO A 42 15.44 -5.72 -10.58
N THR A 43 16.13 -4.76 -9.96
CA THR A 43 15.55 -3.84 -8.99
C THR A 43 14.58 -2.87 -9.65
N ASP A 44 13.45 -2.61 -9.00
CA ASP A 44 12.43 -1.65 -9.45
C ASP A 44 11.78 -0.88 -8.27
N HIS A 45 10.71 -0.12 -8.56
CA HIS A 45 9.97 0.72 -7.61
C HIS A 45 8.49 0.30 -7.47
N GLY A 46 8.16 -0.93 -7.83
CA GLY A 46 6.77 -1.41 -7.93
C GLY A 46 6.10 -1.03 -9.26
N ASP A 47 5.06 -1.77 -9.62
CA ASP A 47 4.36 -1.64 -10.91
C ASP A 47 3.07 -0.80 -10.81
N HIS A 48 2.51 -0.69 -9.61
CA HIS A 48 1.12 -0.29 -9.41
C HIS A 48 1.02 0.92 -8.47
N HIS A 49 0.88 2.13 -9.01
CA HIS A 49 0.77 3.36 -8.23
C HIS A 49 -0.59 4.01 -8.40
N LYS A 50 -1.20 4.45 -7.29
CA LYS A 50 -2.54 5.02 -7.31
C LYS A 50 -2.67 6.23 -6.43
N ILE A 51 -3.08 7.34 -7.03
CA ILE A 51 -3.48 8.55 -6.29
C ILE A 51 -4.82 8.29 -5.63
N MET A 52 -4.85 8.50 -4.32
CA MET A 52 -5.97 8.20 -3.44
C MET A 52 -6.45 9.47 -2.73
N VAL A 53 -7.64 9.38 -2.13
CA VAL A 53 -8.22 10.43 -1.26
C VAL A 53 -8.14 11.82 -1.91
N ASN A 54 -8.50 11.90 -3.20
CA ASN A 54 -8.47 13.15 -3.97
C ASN A 54 -7.09 13.86 -3.98
N GLY A 55 -5.98 13.11 -4.02
CA GLY A 55 -4.62 13.67 -4.03
C GLY A 55 -4.00 13.88 -2.65
N HIS A 56 -4.64 13.39 -1.59
CA HIS A 56 -4.12 13.47 -0.22
C HIS A 56 -3.48 12.17 0.25
N ALA A 57 -3.51 11.12 -0.56
CA ALA A 57 -2.70 9.93 -0.34
C ALA A 57 -2.25 9.36 -1.68
N VAL A 58 -1.20 8.56 -1.65
CA VAL A 58 -0.79 7.74 -2.78
C VAL A 58 -0.36 6.37 -2.28
N ALA A 59 -0.77 5.33 -2.98
CA ALA A 59 -0.39 3.95 -2.66
C ALA A 59 0.44 3.33 -3.78
N SER A 60 1.32 2.43 -3.38
CA SER A 60 2.05 1.51 -4.25
C SER A 60 1.82 0.08 -3.79
N ILE A 61 1.37 -0.79 -4.70
CA ILE A 61 1.28 -2.22 -4.42
C ILE A 61 2.62 -2.87 -4.76
N ILE A 62 3.31 -3.34 -3.73
CA ILE A 62 4.65 -3.90 -3.82
C ILE A 62 4.60 -5.36 -4.25
N TYR A 63 3.74 -6.17 -3.63
CA TYR A 63 3.62 -7.59 -3.97
C TYR A 63 2.25 -8.17 -3.58
N PRO A 64 1.36 -8.43 -4.55
CA PRO A 64 0.16 -9.21 -4.34
C PRO A 64 0.38 -10.69 -4.63
N THR A 65 -0.27 -11.57 -3.87
CA THR A 65 -0.30 -13.01 -4.12
C THR A 65 -1.72 -13.48 -4.39
N SER A 66 -1.88 -14.46 -5.29
CA SER A 66 -3.18 -15.01 -5.66
C SER A 66 -3.78 -15.94 -4.58
N GLY A 67 -3.01 -16.25 -3.54
CA GLY A 67 -3.32 -17.30 -2.58
C GLY A 67 -2.30 -17.37 -1.45
N ASN A 68 -2.70 -18.00 -0.35
CA ASN A 68 -1.90 -18.27 0.83
C ASN A 68 -2.12 -19.76 1.21
N PRO A 69 -1.11 -20.64 1.03
CA PRO A 69 0.26 -20.32 0.61
C PRO A 69 0.36 -19.87 -0.85
N ALA A 70 1.33 -18.99 -1.14
CA ALA A 70 1.62 -18.50 -2.48
C ALA A 70 2.27 -19.58 -3.36
N ASN A 71 1.98 -19.58 -4.67
CA ASN A 71 2.63 -20.46 -5.63
C ASN A 71 3.94 -19.84 -6.15
N LEU A 72 5.06 -20.28 -5.59
CA LEU A 72 6.41 -19.79 -5.95
C LEU A 72 7.07 -20.60 -7.08
N GLN A 73 6.34 -21.53 -7.71
CA GLN A 73 6.91 -22.35 -8.78
C GLN A 73 6.87 -21.63 -10.11
N ASN A 74 7.97 -21.74 -10.87
CA ASN A 74 8.09 -21.21 -12.24
C ASN A 74 7.71 -19.71 -12.31
N ASP A 75 8.09 -18.94 -11.28
CA ASP A 75 7.81 -17.50 -11.16
C ASP A 75 6.31 -17.13 -11.27
N ALA A 76 5.41 -18.06 -10.89
CA ALA A 76 3.97 -17.84 -11.00
C ALA A 76 3.48 -16.66 -10.14
N ASP A 77 4.02 -16.50 -8.94
CA ASP A 77 3.75 -15.37 -8.06
C ASP A 77 4.31 -14.06 -8.61
N ILE A 78 5.52 -14.06 -9.18
CA ILE A 78 6.12 -12.87 -9.81
C ILE A 78 5.28 -12.39 -11.00
N LYS A 79 4.82 -13.34 -11.84
CA LYS A 79 3.92 -13.02 -12.95
C LYS A 79 2.60 -12.44 -12.44
N TYR A 80 1.99 -13.10 -11.45
CA TYR A 80 0.75 -12.62 -10.85
C TYR A 80 0.90 -11.21 -10.27
N ALA A 81 1.99 -10.96 -9.54
CA ALA A 81 2.28 -9.68 -8.91
C ALA A 81 2.34 -8.52 -9.91
N ARG A 82 2.96 -8.75 -11.08
CA ARG A 82 3.03 -7.75 -12.15
C ARG A 82 1.69 -7.50 -12.85
N GLU A 83 0.87 -8.54 -13.00
CA GLU A 83 -0.37 -8.47 -13.79
C GLU A 83 -1.60 -8.03 -12.97
N ASN A 84 -1.52 -8.04 -11.63
CA ASN A 84 -2.68 -7.83 -10.76
C ASN A 84 -2.49 -6.64 -9.82
N GLU A 85 -3.38 -5.66 -9.94
CA GLU A 85 -3.49 -4.49 -9.07
C GLU A 85 -4.76 -4.60 -8.19
N PRO A 86 -4.73 -5.32 -7.05
CA PRO A 86 -5.88 -5.37 -6.14
C PRO A 86 -6.14 -4.01 -5.49
N ILE A 87 -7.37 -3.75 -5.05
CA ILE A 87 -7.72 -2.44 -4.46
C ILE A 87 -7.20 -2.31 -3.04
N ILE A 88 -7.51 -3.27 -2.16
CA ILE A 88 -7.06 -3.29 -0.75
C ILE A 88 -6.63 -4.71 -0.37
N ASN A 89 -7.45 -5.72 -0.68
CA ASN A 89 -7.16 -7.11 -0.33
C ASN A 89 -7.43 -8.10 -1.49
N ILE A 90 -6.89 -9.31 -1.35
CA ILE A 90 -7.15 -10.45 -2.23
C ILE A 90 -7.74 -11.58 -1.38
N LYS A 91 -8.86 -12.15 -1.82
CA LYS A 91 -9.46 -13.30 -1.14
C LYS A 91 -8.47 -14.46 -1.10
N ASN A 92 -8.18 -14.96 0.11
CA ASN A 92 -7.19 -15.99 0.39
C ASN A 92 -5.76 -15.64 -0.03
N GLY A 93 -5.45 -14.40 -0.39
CA GLY A 93 -4.11 -13.97 -0.79
C GLY A 93 -3.49 -13.03 0.25
N THR A 94 -2.41 -12.38 -0.15
CA THR A 94 -1.74 -11.32 0.61
C THR A 94 -1.47 -10.13 -0.29
N VAL A 95 -1.38 -8.95 0.30
CA VAL A 95 -0.99 -7.71 -0.39
C VAL A 95 0.02 -7.00 0.49
N VAL A 96 1.19 -6.67 -0.06
CA VAL A 96 2.12 -5.73 0.54
C VAL A 96 1.91 -4.38 -0.15
N GLY A 97 1.44 -3.39 0.60
CA GLY A 97 1.24 -2.02 0.12
C GLY A 97 2.13 -1.03 0.87
N LEU A 98 2.56 0.02 0.17
CA LEU A 98 3.11 1.24 0.76
C LEU A 98 2.10 2.36 0.53
N VAL A 99 1.82 3.16 1.55
CA VAL A 99 0.85 4.26 1.45
C VAL A 99 1.45 5.50 2.10
N ASP A 100 1.51 6.57 1.32
CA ASP A 100 1.95 7.88 1.78
C ASP A 100 0.71 8.76 1.95
N PHE A 101 0.62 9.45 3.08
CA PHE A 101 -0.47 10.37 3.39
C PHE A 101 0.03 11.81 3.47
N ALA A 102 -0.72 12.73 2.88
CA ALA A 102 -0.51 14.16 3.08
C ALA A 102 -0.89 14.54 4.52
N PRO A 103 -0.23 15.54 5.12
CA PRO A 103 -0.52 15.95 6.49
C PRO A 103 -1.92 16.57 6.63
N GLY A 104 -2.57 16.29 7.75
CA GLY A 104 -3.81 16.97 8.17
C GLY A 104 -5.09 16.48 7.48
N LEU A 105 -5.07 15.31 6.85
CA LEU A 105 -6.27 14.65 6.34
C LEU A 105 -6.42 13.24 6.89
N ASP A 106 -7.66 12.89 7.23
CA ASP A 106 -8.04 11.53 7.61
C ASP A 106 -8.39 10.68 6.38
N SER A 107 -7.98 9.42 6.40
CA SER A 107 -8.53 8.43 5.49
C SER A 107 -10.00 8.10 5.86
N PRO A 108 -10.85 7.72 4.90
CA PRO A 108 -12.19 7.24 5.22
C PRO A 108 -12.17 6.02 6.15
N MET A 109 -12.99 6.05 7.19
CA MET A 109 -13.21 4.88 8.05
C MET A 109 -13.78 3.74 7.22
N HIS A 110 -13.19 2.56 7.35
CA HIS A 110 -13.61 1.34 6.67
C HIS A 110 -13.30 0.12 7.53
N ARG A 111 -13.83 -1.03 7.09
CA ARG A 111 -13.57 -2.33 7.70
C ARG A 111 -13.43 -3.35 6.60
N ASP A 112 -12.31 -4.06 6.61
CA ASP A 112 -12.04 -5.14 5.68
C ASP A 112 -11.97 -6.49 6.39
N MET A 113 -12.22 -7.56 5.62
CA MET A 113 -12.10 -8.95 6.09
C MET A 113 -10.68 -9.46 5.82
N SER A 114 -9.68 -8.76 6.37
CA SER A 114 -8.26 -9.07 6.32
C SER A 114 -7.63 -8.98 7.72
N LEU A 115 -6.41 -9.49 7.84
CA LEU A 115 -5.51 -9.20 8.95
C LEU A 115 -4.39 -8.34 8.39
N ASP A 116 -4.24 -7.14 8.92
CA ASP A 116 -3.32 -6.14 8.37
C ASP A 116 -2.20 -5.88 9.38
N TYR A 117 -0.97 -5.76 8.88
CA TYR A 117 0.18 -5.35 9.68
C TYR A 117 0.61 -3.97 9.20
N GLY A 118 0.11 -2.93 9.87
CA GLY A 118 0.44 -1.55 9.56
C GLY A 118 1.74 -1.16 10.24
N ILE A 119 2.76 -0.76 9.47
CA ILE A 119 4.07 -0.38 10.00
C ILE A 119 4.37 1.04 9.55
N VAL A 120 4.65 1.93 10.50
CA VAL A 120 5.10 3.29 10.17
C VAL A 120 6.57 3.24 9.78
N ILE A 121 6.89 3.69 8.58
CA ILE A 121 8.27 3.72 8.05
C ILE A 121 8.91 5.10 8.26
N GLU A 122 8.18 6.17 7.95
CA GLU A 122 8.61 7.56 8.12
C GLU A 122 7.49 8.40 8.75
N CYS A 123 7.87 9.50 9.41
CA CYS A 123 6.94 10.42 10.09
C CYS A 123 6.08 9.75 11.19
N GLU A 124 4.98 10.39 11.59
CA GLU A 124 4.03 9.88 12.58
C GLU A 124 2.65 9.75 11.91
N LEU A 125 1.88 8.73 12.33
CA LEU A 125 0.52 8.48 11.87
C LEU A 125 -0.40 8.33 13.09
N GLU A 126 -1.57 8.97 13.08
CA GLU A 126 -2.60 8.70 14.09
C GLU A 126 -3.57 7.63 13.55
N ILE A 127 -3.71 6.53 14.28
CA ILE A 127 -4.75 5.52 14.02
C ILE A 127 -5.95 5.79 14.93
N THR A 128 -7.14 5.90 14.32
CA THR A 128 -8.40 6.14 15.02
C THR A 128 -9.38 4.99 14.76
N LEU A 129 -9.99 4.47 15.82
CA LEU A 129 -11.01 3.41 15.75
C LEU A 129 -12.42 4.00 15.72
N ASP A 130 -13.41 3.20 15.33
CA ASP A 130 -14.81 3.60 15.30
C ASP A 130 -15.40 3.94 16.69
N SER A 131 -14.77 3.45 17.76
CA SER A 131 -15.03 3.86 19.14
C SER A 131 -14.60 5.30 19.47
N GLY A 132 -13.79 5.92 18.61
CA GLY A 132 -13.14 7.21 18.84
C GLY A 132 -11.82 7.12 19.61
N GLU A 133 -11.36 5.93 20.01
CA GLU A 133 -10.01 5.77 20.54
C GLU A 133 -8.97 6.03 19.44
N SER A 134 -7.95 6.83 19.75
CA SER A 134 -6.81 7.06 18.86
C SER A 134 -5.47 6.81 19.54
N ARG A 135 -4.46 6.47 18.74
CA ARG A 135 -3.06 6.37 19.16
C ARG A 135 -2.16 6.93 18.06
N ILE A 136 -1.10 7.64 18.47
CA ILE A 136 -0.03 8.07 17.56
C ILE A 136 0.98 6.92 17.44
N MET A 137 1.20 6.49 16.20
CA MET A 137 2.24 5.55 15.79
C MET A 137 3.45 6.31 15.23
N ARG A 138 4.65 5.86 15.58
CA ARG A 138 5.96 6.43 15.18
C ARG A 138 6.75 5.42 14.35
N PRO A 139 7.86 5.83 13.70
CA PRO A 139 8.64 4.92 12.87
C PRO A 139 9.07 3.65 13.64
N GLY A 140 8.72 2.49 13.10
CA GLY A 140 8.93 1.18 13.72
C GLY A 140 7.76 0.66 14.56
N ASP A 141 6.76 1.47 14.87
CA ASP A 141 5.53 1.01 15.53
C ASP A 141 4.69 0.17 14.56
N VAL A 142 4.00 -0.83 15.11
CA VAL A 142 3.21 -1.81 14.36
C VAL A 142 1.78 -1.85 14.91
N SER A 143 0.79 -1.66 14.04
CA SER A 143 -0.62 -1.94 14.30
C SER A 143 -1.00 -3.31 13.74
N VAL A 144 -1.87 -4.02 14.47
CA VAL A 144 -2.38 -5.35 14.11
C VAL A 144 -3.87 -5.40 14.41
#